data_AF-A0A7K1K1T0-F1
#
_entry.id   AF-A0A7K1K1T0-F1
#
_cell.length_a   1.000
_cell.length_b   1.000
_cell.length_c   1.000
_cell.angle_alpha   90.00
_cell.angle_beta   90.00
_cell.angle_gamma   90.00
#
_symmetry.space_group_name_H-M   'P 1'
#
loop_
_entity.id
_entity.type
_entity.pdbx_description
1 polymer ?
#
loop_
_entity_poly.entity_id
_entity_poly.type
_entity_poly.pdbx_seq_one_letter_code
_entity_poly.pdbx_strand_id
1 'polypeptide(L)'
;MAAEPLAALPSYADIVGEEAVAAEAGPARQPRWPFVVLVALGVLLFAVPIVTGMFTRAAGGQQLLTEFRPFVSSAEITTFRGYLDTVDAARSDVQATRVVAGGRYERLDTFVAQYPSIKQEMTSLLDAVDASVGNYQELRAIGPFDVLPFLLAVPGLVLVGAGVWGLRRVRNGEKALGARGLAILAAGVLIAVPFADGLFTRAPAGTHLIDAFTPIMNHERVAAVQRHFVVLVAAEGELDTQFLGDLRRHQPDRAVPGVDAFVAQWQPMTADFASLIGVMADNVDNFGRVVALDRLTAPLGFRSFDYFGWFFLVPGVLAAAAAIDVKGVLRWPGKR
;
A
#
# COMPACT_ATOMS: atom_id res chain seq x y z
N MET A 1 -56.96 58.03 41.72
CA MET A 1 -55.58 58.51 41.55
C MET A 1 -54.88 57.53 40.62
N ALA A 2 -54.75 57.87 39.34
CA ALA A 2 -54.04 57.06 38.36
C ALA A 2 -52.57 57.51 38.36
N ALA A 3 -51.64 56.56 38.48
CA ALA A 3 -50.21 56.83 38.39
C ALA A 3 -49.84 57.04 36.91
N GLU A 4 -49.26 58.20 36.57
CA GLU A 4 -48.67 58.43 35.26
C GLU A 4 -47.48 57.47 35.03
N PRO A 5 -47.35 56.88 33.83
CA PRO A 5 -46.17 56.10 33.49
C PRO A 5 -44.98 57.04 33.29
N LEU A 6 -43.91 56.82 34.06
CA LEU A 6 -42.63 57.50 33.86
C LEU A 6 -42.16 57.25 32.41
N ALA A 7 -42.05 58.33 31.63
CA ALA A 7 -41.50 58.29 30.29
C ALA A 7 -40.12 57.62 30.32
N ALA A 8 -39.99 56.49 29.63
CA ALA A 8 -38.72 55.80 29.49
C ALA A 8 -37.71 56.76 28.83
N LEU A 9 -36.60 57.04 29.53
CA LEU A 9 -35.53 57.86 28.97
C LEU A 9 -35.01 57.19 27.69
N PRO A 10 -34.80 57.96 26.60
CA PRO A 10 -34.26 57.41 25.36
C PRO A 10 -32.90 56.75 25.64
N SER A 11 -32.68 55.57 25.06
CA SER A 11 -31.41 54.88 25.19
C SER A 11 -30.32 55.68 24.47
N TYR A 12 -29.06 55.46 24.85
CA TYR A 12 -27.92 56.10 24.17
C TYR A 12 -27.96 55.88 22.64
N ALA A 13 -28.41 54.70 22.19
CA ALA A 13 -28.60 54.40 20.78
C ALA A 13 -29.73 55.22 20.11
N ASP A 14 -30.77 55.59 20.86
CA ASP A 14 -31.85 56.44 20.36
C ASP A 14 -31.39 57.90 20.21
N ILE A 15 -30.35 58.32 20.95
CA ILE A 15 -29.82 59.70 20.93
C ILE A 15 -28.75 59.88 19.85
N VAL A 16 -27.86 58.91 19.69
CA VAL A 16 -26.68 59.03 18.79
C VAL A 16 -26.90 58.29 17.47
N GLY A 17 -27.95 57.45 17.38
CA GLY A 17 -28.24 56.60 16.23
C GLY A 17 -27.46 55.29 16.28
N GLU A 18 -28.10 54.17 15.88
CA GLU A 18 -27.47 52.84 15.90
C GLU A 18 -26.15 52.79 15.10
N GLU A 19 -26.03 53.57 14.04
CA GLU A 19 -24.81 53.66 13.22
C GLU A 19 -23.63 54.29 13.98
N ALA A 20 -23.87 55.29 14.82
CA ALA A 20 -22.82 55.94 15.61
C ALA A 20 -22.37 55.05 16.77
N VAL A 21 -23.31 54.33 17.41
CA VAL A 21 -23.01 53.33 18.43
C VAL A 21 -22.21 52.17 17.83
N ALA A 22 -22.53 51.75 16.61
CA ALA A 22 -21.76 50.73 15.89
C ALA A 22 -20.36 51.22 15.46
N ALA A 23 -20.23 52.51 15.12
CA ALA A 23 -18.94 53.14 14.81
C ALA A 23 -18.03 53.27 16.05
N GLU A 24 -18.60 53.55 17.22
CA GLU A 24 -17.89 53.61 18.50
C GLU A 24 -17.51 52.23 19.07
N ALA A 25 -18.29 51.18 18.77
CA ALA A 25 -18.04 49.81 19.25
C ALA A 25 -16.71 49.20 18.75
N GLY A 26 -16.05 49.82 17.76
CA GLY A 26 -14.80 49.36 17.17
C GLY A 26 -14.97 48.05 16.36
N PRO A 27 -14.00 47.71 15.49
CA PRO A 27 -14.08 46.50 14.70
C PRO A 27 -14.13 45.25 15.59
N ALA A 28 -15.15 44.41 15.42
CA ALA A 28 -15.29 43.16 16.16
C ALA A 28 -14.01 42.30 16.05
N ARG A 29 -13.46 41.89 17.21
CA ARG A 29 -12.26 41.04 17.28
C ARG A 29 -12.51 39.75 16.49
N GLN A 30 -11.77 39.56 15.40
CA GLN A 30 -11.88 38.33 14.63
C GLN A 30 -11.38 37.12 15.46
N PRO A 31 -12.11 35.99 15.43
CA PRO A 31 -11.74 34.80 16.18
C PRO A 31 -10.40 34.23 15.68
N ARG A 32 -9.47 33.97 16.61
CA ARG A 32 -8.13 33.43 16.31
C ARG A 32 -8.08 31.90 16.27
N TRP A 33 -9.05 31.23 16.89
CA TRP A 33 -9.10 29.78 17.02
C TRP A 33 -9.10 29.01 15.68
N PRO A 34 -9.72 29.48 14.57
CA PRO A 34 -9.73 28.71 13.33
C PRO A 34 -8.31 28.54 12.77
N PHE A 35 -7.48 29.58 12.90
CA PHE A 35 -6.09 29.51 12.46
C PHE A 35 -5.22 28.65 13.39
N VAL A 36 -5.53 28.58 14.69
CA VAL A 36 -4.87 27.62 15.60
C VAL A 36 -5.20 26.19 15.19
N VAL A 37 -6.46 25.91 14.81
CA VAL A 37 -6.86 24.60 14.29
C VAL A 37 -6.12 24.26 13.01
N LEU A 38 -5.99 25.20 12.07
CA LEU A 38 -5.22 24.99 10.83
C LEU A 38 -3.75 24.67 11.12
N VAL A 39 -3.11 25.37 12.07
CA VAL A 39 -1.72 25.06 12.47
C VAL A 39 -1.64 23.67 13.09
N ALA A 40 -2.51 23.34 14.04
CA ALA A 40 -2.49 22.05 14.71
C ALA A 40 -2.69 20.90 13.72
N LEU A 41 -3.67 21.03 12.82
CA LEU A 41 -3.96 20.05 11.78
C LEU A 41 -2.80 19.93 10.79
N GLY A 42 -2.24 21.06 10.35
CA GLY A 42 -1.11 21.08 9.42
C GLY A 42 0.14 20.43 10.01
N VAL A 43 0.44 20.71 11.28
CA VAL A 43 1.55 20.07 12.02
C VAL A 43 1.32 18.56 12.11
N LEU A 44 0.09 18.13 12.43
CA LEU A 44 -0.24 16.71 12.52
C LEU A 44 -0.08 16.01 11.16
N LEU A 45 -0.62 16.58 10.08
CA LEU A 45 -0.51 16.04 8.72
C LEU A 45 0.94 15.98 8.22
N PHE A 46 1.78 16.93 8.62
CA PHE A 46 3.20 16.92 8.29
C PHE A 46 3.99 15.91 9.13
N ALA A 47 3.70 15.82 10.44
CA ALA A 47 4.46 14.97 11.36
C ALA A 47 4.12 13.48 11.22
N VAL A 48 2.86 13.14 10.95
CA VAL A 48 2.41 11.73 10.87
C VAL A 48 3.21 10.91 9.87
N PRO A 49 3.40 11.32 8.59
CA PRO A 49 4.21 10.56 7.64
C PRO A 49 5.67 10.36 8.07
N ILE A 50 6.23 11.30 8.84
CA ILE A 50 7.61 11.23 9.33
C ILE A 50 7.70 10.25 10.50
N VAL A 51 6.87 10.41 11.52
CA VAL A 51 6.87 9.59 12.73
C VAL A 51 6.52 8.13 12.41
N THR A 52 5.65 7.91 11.43
CA THR A 52 5.28 6.56 10.97
C THR A 52 6.27 5.97 9.97
N GLY A 53 7.27 6.71 9.50
CA GLY A 53 8.20 6.24 8.46
C GLY A 53 7.53 6.00 7.11
N MET A 54 6.43 6.68 6.82
CA MET A 54 5.60 6.46 5.63
C MET A 54 6.40 6.71 4.34
N PHE A 55 7.37 7.63 4.32
CA PHE A 55 8.23 7.88 3.16
C PHE A 55 9.03 6.64 2.72
N THR A 56 9.70 5.98 3.66
CA THR A 56 10.52 4.79 3.35
C THR A 56 9.65 3.57 3.08
N ARG A 57 8.55 3.42 3.82
CA ARG A 57 7.60 2.30 3.63
C ARG A 57 6.85 2.40 2.31
N ALA A 58 6.41 3.59 1.92
CA ALA A 58 5.72 3.83 0.67
C ALA A 58 6.65 3.65 -0.54
N ALA A 59 7.90 4.14 -0.45
CA ALA A 59 8.91 3.87 -1.47
C ALA A 59 9.19 2.36 -1.62
N GLY A 60 9.34 1.63 -0.51
CA GLY A 60 9.48 0.17 -0.55
C GLY A 60 8.27 -0.54 -1.14
N GLY A 61 7.05 -0.08 -0.85
CA GLY A 61 5.83 -0.58 -1.47
C GLY A 61 5.77 -0.32 -2.97
N GLN A 62 6.18 0.88 -3.42
CA GLN A 62 6.25 1.22 -4.84
C GLN A 62 7.29 0.35 -5.58
N GLN A 63 8.45 0.12 -4.97
CA GLN A 63 9.49 -0.75 -5.51
C GLN A 63 8.95 -2.18 -5.65
N LEU A 64 8.32 -2.72 -4.60
CA LEU A 64 7.67 -4.02 -4.63
C LEU A 64 6.66 -4.13 -5.79
N LEU A 65 5.74 -3.17 -5.93
CA LEU A 65 4.76 -3.16 -7.05
C LEU A 65 5.39 -2.96 -8.44
N THR A 66 6.63 -2.51 -8.52
CA THR A 66 7.33 -2.31 -9.79
C THR A 66 8.09 -3.57 -10.18
N GLU A 67 8.81 -4.17 -9.24
CA GLU A 67 9.67 -5.34 -9.46
C GLU A 67 8.87 -6.63 -9.62
N PHE A 68 7.72 -6.76 -8.95
CA PHE A 68 6.84 -7.91 -9.14
C PHE A 68 5.97 -7.85 -10.40
N ARG A 69 5.94 -6.70 -11.09
CA ARG A 69 5.11 -6.49 -12.29
C ARG A 69 5.25 -7.56 -13.37
N PRO A 70 6.45 -8.00 -13.78
CA PRO A 70 6.58 -9.04 -14.81
C PRO A 70 6.02 -10.40 -14.36
N PHE A 71 6.01 -10.68 -13.06
CA PHE A 71 5.65 -11.99 -12.52
C PHE A 71 4.16 -12.13 -12.17
N VAL A 72 3.47 -11.02 -11.89
CA VAL A 72 2.04 -11.02 -11.52
C VAL A 72 1.18 -10.87 -12.78
N SER A 73 1.18 -11.90 -13.63
CA SER A 73 0.31 -11.99 -14.81
C SER A 73 -0.16 -13.42 -15.06
N SER A 74 -1.38 -13.59 -15.58
CA SER A 74 -1.93 -14.92 -15.87
C SER A 74 -1.11 -15.70 -16.90
N ALA A 75 -0.49 -15.00 -17.86
CA ALA A 75 0.40 -15.62 -18.85
C ALA A 75 1.64 -16.20 -18.16
N GLU A 76 2.30 -15.41 -17.31
CA GLU A 76 3.51 -15.83 -16.62
C GLU A 76 3.24 -16.95 -15.61
N ILE A 77 2.12 -16.87 -14.88
CA ILE A 77 1.67 -17.95 -13.98
C ILE A 77 1.44 -19.24 -14.76
N THR A 78 0.89 -19.16 -15.98
CA THR A 78 0.71 -20.32 -16.85
C THR A 78 2.05 -20.90 -17.30
N THR A 79 3.03 -20.07 -17.60
CA THR A 79 4.41 -20.50 -17.90
C THR A 79 5.00 -21.28 -16.73
N PHE A 80 4.97 -20.72 -15.51
CA PHE A 80 5.47 -21.41 -14.32
C PHE A 80 4.73 -22.71 -14.00
N ARG A 81 3.39 -22.75 -14.18
CA ARG A 81 2.62 -24.01 -14.07
C ARG A 81 3.09 -25.04 -15.10
N GLY A 82 3.32 -24.60 -16.34
CA GLY A 82 3.88 -25.44 -17.39
C GLY A 82 5.25 -26.03 -17.03
N TYR A 83 6.13 -25.26 -16.39
CA TYR A 83 7.40 -25.77 -15.88
C TYR A 83 7.21 -26.86 -14.82
N LEU A 84 6.27 -26.68 -13.89
CA LEU A 84 5.96 -27.74 -12.91
C LEU A 84 5.41 -29.01 -13.59
N ASP A 85 4.62 -28.88 -14.66
CA ASP A 85 4.14 -30.05 -15.39
C ASP A 85 5.25 -30.76 -16.18
N THR A 86 6.17 -30.00 -16.80
CA THR A 86 7.36 -30.57 -17.45
C THR A 86 8.20 -31.39 -16.47
N VAL A 87 8.46 -30.87 -15.27
CA VAL A 87 9.27 -31.58 -14.26
C VAL A 87 8.53 -32.83 -13.74
N ASP A 88 7.20 -32.77 -13.57
CA ASP A 88 6.41 -33.95 -13.17
C ASP A 88 6.38 -35.06 -14.22
N ALA A 89 6.37 -34.67 -15.50
CA ALA A 89 6.50 -35.61 -16.61
C ALA A 89 7.88 -36.30 -16.58
N ALA A 90 8.96 -35.54 -16.39
CA ALA A 90 10.30 -36.11 -16.22
C ALA A 90 10.38 -37.07 -15.03
N ARG A 91 9.78 -36.71 -13.89
CA ARG A 91 9.68 -37.59 -12.72
C ARG A 91 8.98 -38.91 -13.07
N SER A 92 7.87 -38.84 -13.80
CA SER A 92 7.09 -40.02 -14.19
C SER A 92 7.89 -40.94 -15.12
N ASP A 93 8.64 -40.38 -16.07
CA ASP A 93 9.54 -41.13 -16.95
C ASP A 93 10.66 -41.82 -16.17
N VAL A 94 11.31 -41.11 -15.24
CA VAL A 94 12.33 -41.68 -14.35
C VAL A 94 11.75 -42.85 -13.55
N GLN A 95 10.57 -42.68 -12.95
CA GLN A 95 9.91 -43.77 -12.20
C GLN A 95 9.65 -44.99 -13.09
N ALA A 96 9.18 -44.79 -14.32
CA ALA A 96 8.85 -45.86 -15.25
C ALA A 96 10.08 -46.60 -15.79
N THR A 97 11.25 -45.93 -15.82
CA THR A 97 12.45 -46.46 -16.50
C THR A 97 13.61 -46.77 -15.55
N ARG A 98 13.53 -46.42 -14.24
CA ARG A 98 14.63 -46.64 -13.28
C ARG A 98 15.12 -48.08 -13.20
N VAL A 99 14.20 -49.05 -13.26
CA VAL A 99 14.53 -50.48 -13.12
C VAL A 99 15.33 -50.95 -14.32
N VAL A 100 14.98 -50.43 -15.50
CA VAL A 100 15.65 -50.75 -16.77
C VAL A 100 17.05 -50.15 -16.81
N ALA A 101 17.23 -48.93 -16.31
CA ALA A 101 18.54 -48.29 -16.28
C ALA A 101 19.56 -49.06 -15.41
N GLY A 102 19.10 -49.80 -14.39
CA GLY A 102 19.91 -50.77 -13.65
C GLY A 102 20.98 -50.20 -12.72
N GLY A 103 21.04 -48.87 -12.57
CA GLY A 103 21.98 -48.14 -11.70
C GLY A 103 21.39 -47.66 -10.37
N ARG A 104 22.23 -47.04 -9.52
CA ARG A 104 21.82 -46.34 -8.30
C ARG A 104 21.91 -44.83 -8.53
N TYR A 105 20.79 -44.13 -8.34
CA TYR A 105 20.65 -42.71 -8.64
C TYR A 105 20.08 -41.99 -7.41
N GLU A 106 20.93 -41.66 -6.45
CA GLU A 106 20.50 -41.09 -5.16
C GLU A 106 19.80 -39.73 -5.32
N ARG A 107 20.25 -38.90 -6.27
CA ARG A 107 19.64 -37.59 -6.53
C ARG A 107 18.29 -37.77 -7.21
N LEU A 108 18.18 -38.71 -8.15
CA LEU A 108 16.89 -39.05 -8.79
C LEU A 108 15.91 -39.69 -7.82
N ASP A 109 16.37 -40.53 -6.89
CA ASP A 109 15.54 -41.09 -5.83
C ASP A 109 14.98 -39.99 -4.94
N THR A 110 15.82 -39.03 -4.55
CA THR A 110 15.42 -37.86 -3.76
C THR A 110 14.42 -36.99 -4.53
N PHE A 111 14.72 -36.69 -5.79
CA PHE A 111 13.85 -35.94 -6.69
C PHE A 111 12.48 -36.59 -6.83
N VAL A 112 12.44 -37.88 -7.16
CA VAL A 112 11.21 -38.64 -7.35
C VAL A 112 10.35 -38.64 -6.08
N ALA A 113 10.98 -38.74 -4.90
CA ALA A 113 10.29 -38.75 -3.62
C ALA A 113 9.78 -37.35 -3.20
N GLN A 114 10.58 -36.30 -3.37
CA GLN A 114 10.26 -34.96 -2.86
C GLN A 114 9.42 -34.12 -3.81
N TYR A 115 9.55 -34.34 -5.12
CA TYR A 115 8.93 -33.49 -6.13
C TYR A 115 7.40 -33.34 -6.00
N PRO A 116 6.60 -34.38 -5.63
CA PRO A 116 5.17 -34.17 -5.40
C PRO A 116 4.85 -33.09 -4.35
N SER A 117 5.63 -33.03 -3.25
CA SER A 117 5.48 -31.98 -2.23
C SER A 117 5.92 -30.62 -2.77
N ILE A 118 7.04 -30.58 -3.52
CA ILE A 118 7.54 -29.37 -4.17
C ILE A 118 6.48 -28.80 -5.11
N LYS A 119 5.91 -29.63 -5.99
CA LYS A 119 4.86 -29.24 -6.93
C LYS A 119 3.66 -28.69 -6.20
N GLN A 120 3.15 -29.39 -5.18
CA GLN A 120 2.01 -28.92 -4.38
C GLN A 120 2.28 -27.54 -3.75
N GLU A 121 3.45 -27.37 -3.13
CA GLU A 121 3.84 -26.12 -2.51
C GLU A 121 3.94 -24.97 -3.51
N MET A 122 4.60 -25.20 -4.65
CA MET A 122 4.76 -24.19 -5.70
C MET A 122 3.43 -23.86 -6.39
N THR A 123 2.57 -24.86 -6.63
CA THR A 123 1.21 -24.64 -7.16
C THR A 123 0.39 -23.80 -6.20
N SER A 124 0.44 -24.07 -4.89
CA SER A 124 -0.27 -23.23 -3.91
C SER A 124 0.22 -21.78 -3.90
N LEU A 125 1.51 -21.54 -4.13
CA LEU A 125 2.05 -20.18 -4.28
C LEU A 125 1.50 -19.51 -5.53
N LEU A 126 1.52 -20.21 -6.67
CA LEU A 126 1.01 -19.72 -7.94
C LEU A 126 -0.49 -19.44 -7.89
N ASP A 127 -1.28 -20.27 -7.20
CA ASP A 127 -2.72 -20.08 -7.02
C ASP A 127 -3.03 -18.83 -6.18
N ALA A 128 -2.24 -18.57 -5.14
CA ALA A 128 -2.37 -17.36 -4.34
C ALA A 128 -2.03 -16.10 -5.15
N VAL A 129 -1.00 -16.17 -6.01
CA VAL A 129 -0.66 -15.08 -6.94
C VAL A 129 -1.80 -14.87 -7.95
N ASP A 130 -2.30 -15.94 -8.56
CA ASP A 130 -3.35 -15.93 -9.59
C ASP A 130 -4.65 -15.31 -9.07
N ALA A 131 -5.09 -15.74 -7.88
CA ALA A 131 -6.25 -15.17 -7.19
C ALA A 131 -6.07 -13.68 -6.83
N SER A 132 -4.82 -13.23 -6.73
CA SER A 132 -4.44 -11.87 -6.32
C SER A 132 -4.14 -10.92 -7.49
N VAL A 133 -4.11 -11.41 -8.74
CA VAL A 133 -3.79 -10.58 -9.92
C VAL A 133 -4.72 -9.38 -10.03
N GLY A 134 -6.03 -9.57 -9.82
CA GLY A 134 -7.01 -8.48 -9.86
C GLY A 134 -6.73 -7.40 -8.81
N ASN A 135 -6.47 -7.82 -7.56
CA ASN A 135 -6.15 -6.90 -6.47
C ASN A 135 -4.86 -6.11 -6.75
N TYR A 136 -3.87 -6.76 -7.36
CA TYR A 136 -2.61 -6.13 -7.77
C TYR A 136 -2.83 -5.05 -8.83
N GLN A 137 -3.69 -5.32 -9.82
CA GLN A 137 -4.03 -4.37 -10.87
C GLN A 137 -4.79 -3.16 -10.31
N GLU A 138 -5.76 -3.37 -9.41
CA GLU A 138 -6.47 -2.29 -8.72
C GLU A 138 -5.50 -1.41 -7.91
N LEU A 139 -4.58 -2.03 -7.17
CA LEU A 139 -3.62 -1.28 -6.36
C LEU A 139 -2.67 -0.46 -7.23
N ARG A 140 -2.24 -0.98 -8.37
CA ARG A 140 -1.40 -0.26 -9.34
C ARG A 140 -2.12 0.83 -10.12
N ALA A 141 -3.46 0.80 -10.15
CA ALA A 141 -4.27 1.86 -10.71
C ALA A 141 -4.39 3.06 -9.76
N ILE A 142 -4.08 2.88 -8.47
CA ILE A 142 -3.82 4.00 -7.56
C ILE A 142 -2.54 4.68 -8.02
N GLY A 143 -2.48 6.01 -7.91
CA GLY A 143 -1.26 6.77 -8.19
C GLY A 143 -0.03 6.21 -7.44
N PRO A 144 1.19 6.62 -7.84
CA PRO A 144 2.42 6.08 -7.28
C PRO A 144 2.46 6.11 -5.74
N PHE A 145 2.79 4.97 -5.12
CA PHE A 145 2.72 4.80 -3.68
C PHE A 145 3.67 5.76 -2.94
N ASP A 146 4.86 5.99 -3.50
CA ASP A 146 5.90 6.88 -2.98
C ASP A 146 5.47 8.36 -2.91
N VAL A 147 4.42 8.75 -3.64
CA VAL A 147 3.86 10.11 -3.61
C VAL A 147 2.88 10.31 -2.44
N LEU A 148 2.25 9.24 -1.93
CA LEU A 148 1.24 9.31 -0.87
C LEU A 148 1.67 10.11 0.38
N PRO A 149 2.89 9.95 0.93
CA PRO A 149 3.34 10.73 2.07
C PRO A 149 3.38 12.24 1.79
N PHE A 150 3.72 12.63 0.56
CA PHE A 150 3.76 14.04 0.13
C PHE A 150 2.36 14.64 0.00
N LEU A 151 1.37 13.84 -0.42
CA LEU A 151 -0.02 14.28 -0.49
C LEU A 151 -0.61 14.63 0.89
N LEU A 152 -0.02 14.14 1.98
CA LEU A 152 -0.34 14.57 3.35
C LEU A 152 0.56 15.73 3.81
N ALA A 153 1.88 15.57 3.66
CA ALA A 153 2.84 16.51 4.20
C ALA A 153 2.79 17.90 3.54
N VAL A 154 2.64 17.98 2.22
CA VAL A 154 2.64 19.27 1.49
C VAL A 154 1.40 20.11 1.84
N PRO A 155 0.16 19.59 1.73
CA PRO A 155 -1.00 20.33 2.23
C PRO A 155 -0.88 20.66 3.73
N GLY A 156 -0.33 19.74 4.54
CA GLY A 156 -0.04 20.00 5.95
C GLY A 156 0.81 21.25 6.17
N LEU A 157 1.94 21.37 5.46
CA LEU A 157 2.80 22.56 5.52
C LEU A 157 2.09 23.83 5.04
N VAL A 158 1.29 23.74 3.97
CA VAL A 158 0.49 24.87 3.47
C VAL A 158 -0.52 25.33 4.55
N LEU A 159 -1.16 24.39 5.26
CA LEU A 159 -2.08 24.70 6.36
C LEU A 159 -1.36 25.36 7.54
N VAL A 160 -0.15 24.91 7.89
CA VAL A 160 0.69 25.58 8.90
C VAL A 160 1.00 27.02 8.48
N GLY A 161 1.47 27.21 7.24
CA GLY A 161 1.78 28.52 6.69
C GLY A 161 0.57 29.45 6.67
N ALA A 162 -0.57 28.96 6.19
CA ALA A 162 -1.84 29.69 6.17
C ALA A 162 -2.31 30.05 7.58
N GLY A 163 -2.21 29.11 8.54
CA GLY A 163 -2.56 29.33 9.94
C GLY A 163 -1.70 30.40 10.60
N VAL A 164 -0.37 30.28 10.50
CA VAL A 164 0.57 31.27 11.07
C VAL A 164 0.39 32.65 10.43
N TRP A 165 0.23 32.71 9.11
CA TRP A 165 0.02 33.97 8.40
C TRP A 165 -1.32 34.62 8.78
N GLY A 166 -2.39 33.84 8.87
CA GLY A 166 -3.70 34.29 9.32
C GLY A 166 -3.69 34.81 10.75
N LEU A 167 -3.03 34.11 11.68
CA LEU A 167 -2.84 34.59 13.06
C LEU A 167 -2.13 35.95 13.12
N ARG A 168 -1.08 36.14 12.32
CA ARG A 168 -0.35 37.42 12.25
C ARG A 168 -1.23 38.54 11.70
N ARG A 169 -1.96 38.30 10.61
CA ARG A 169 -2.90 39.27 10.00
C ARG A 169 -4.00 39.68 10.97
N VAL A 170 -4.66 38.72 11.62
CA VAL A 170 -5.72 38.99 12.61
C VAL A 170 -5.17 39.72 13.84
N ARG A 171 -3.93 39.43 14.26
CA ARG A 171 -3.27 40.18 15.35
C ARG A 171 -3.05 41.64 14.98
N ASN A 172 -2.76 41.93 13.71
CA ASN A 172 -2.55 43.26 13.18
C ASN A 172 -3.86 43.99 12.79
N GLY A 173 -5.03 43.37 12.98
CA GLY A 173 -6.33 43.94 12.62
C GLY A 173 -6.69 43.85 11.13
N GLU A 174 -5.90 43.13 10.34
CA GLU A 174 -6.10 43.01 8.89
C GLU A 174 -7.01 41.84 8.52
N LYS A 175 -7.66 41.92 7.34
CA LYS A 175 -8.41 40.81 6.75
C LYS A 175 -7.45 39.68 6.35
N ALA A 176 -7.78 38.45 6.72
CA ALA A 176 -7.00 37.24 6.45
C ALA A 176 -7.50 36.46 5.21
N LEU A 177 -8.04 37.14 4.19
CA LEU A 177 -8.63 36.51 3.00
C LEU A 177 -7.64 35.61 2.25
N GLY A 178 -6.39 36.07 2.07
CA GLY A 178 -5.34 35.27 1.40
C GLY A 178 -4.98 33.99 2.16
N ALA A 179 -4.89 34.06 3.49
CA ALA A 179 -4.63 32.89 4.33
C ALA A 179 -5.77 31.87 4.27
N ARG A 180 -7.03 32.34 4.25
CA ARG A 180 -8.20 31.47 4.07
C ARG A 180 -8.23 30.83 2.68
N GLY A 181 -7.91 31.59 1.63
CA GLY A 181 -7.78 31.06 0.27
C GLY A 181 -6.77 29.91 0.18
N LEU A 182 -5.57 30.10 0.75
CA LEU A 182 -4.55 29.04 0.81
C LEU A 182 -5.03 27.80 1.58
N ALA A 183 -5.70 27.99 2.71
CA ALA A 183 -6.23 26.88 3.50
C ALA A 183 -7.33 26.11 2.74
N ILE A 184 -8.22 26.81 2.02
CA ILE A 184 -9.26 26.20 1.19
C ILE A 184 -8.63 25.42 0.03
N LEU A 185 -7.58 25.93 -0.61
CA LEU A 185 -6.87 25.21 -1.67
C LEU A 185 -6.24 23.92 -1.14
N ALA A 186 -5.51 23.98 -0.01
CA ALA A 186 -4.93 22.80 0.62
C ALA A 186 -5.99 21.77 1.04
N ALA A 187 -7.10 22.24 1.63
CA ALA A 187 -8.25 21.41 1.97
C ALA A 187 -8.87 20.77 0.72
N GLY A 188 -9.02 21.53 -0.36
CA GLY A 188 -9.55 21.05 -1.63
C GLY A 188 -8.72 19.91 -2.22
N VAL A 189 -7.38 20.01 -2.15
CA VAL A 189 -6.49 18.91 -2.56
C VAL A 189 -6.72 17.65 -1.71
N LEU A 190 -6.72 17.79 -0.38
CA LEU A 190 -6.96 16.67 0.54
C LEU A 190 -8.33 16.02 0.34
N ILE A 191 -9.35 16.78 -0.03
CA ILE A 191 -10.68 16.25 -0.32
C ILE A 191 -10.70 15.57 -1.69
N ALA A 192 -10.07 16.14 -2.72
CA ALA A 192 -10.17 15.66 -4.09
C ALA A 192 -9.37 14.36 -4.35
N VAL A 193 -8.15 14.25 -3.81
CA VAL A 193 -7.24 13.10 -3.98
C VAL A 193 -7.92 11.75 -3.76
N PRO A 194 -8.59 11.47 -2.61
CA PRO A 194 -9.15 10.15 -2.36
C PRO A 194 -10.23 9.72 -3.34
N PHE A 195 -10.91 10.66 -4.01
CA PHE A 195 -11.87 10.36 -5.07
C PHE A 195 -11.20 10.23 -6.44
N ALA A 196 -10.23 11.10 -6.75
CA ALA A 196 -9.50 11.05 -8.01
C ALA A 196 -8.73 9.74 -8.19
N ASP A 197 -8.06 9.27 -7.13
CA ASP A 197 -7.27 8.04 -7.14
C ASP A 197 -8.11 6.80 -6.80
N GLY A 198 -9.38 6.98 -6.40
CA GLY A 198 -10.28 5.89 -5.98
C GLY A 198 -9.80 5.16 -4.72
N LEU A 199 -9.22 5.88 -3.76
CA LEU A 199 -8.67 5.29 -2.53
C LEU A 199 -9.72 4.55 -1.71
N PHE A 200 -11.00 4.93 -1.77
CA PHE A 200 -12.08 4.23 -1.06
C PHE A 200 -12.40 2.85 -1.62
N THR A 201 -12.22 2.65 -2.93
CA THR A 201 -12.56 1.39 -3.60
C THR A 201 -11.35 0.50 -3.83
N ARG A 202 -10.18 1.11 -4.08
CA ARG A 202 -8.96 0.39 -4.48
C ARG A 202 -8.00 0.10 -3.34
N ALA A 203 -7.92 0.96 -2.32
CA ALA A 203 -7.00 0.75 -1.21
C ALA A 203 -7.24 -0.58 -0.44
N PRO A 204 -8.50 -1.05 -0.23
CA PRO A 204 -8.74 -2.35 0.38
C PRO A 204 -8.12 -3.53 -0.37
N ALA A 205 -7.87 -3.40 -1.69
CA ALA A 205 -7.17 -4.42 -2.46
C ALA A 205 -5.74 -4.65 -1.92
N GLY A 206 -5.08 -3.59 -1.42
CA GLY A 206 -3.78 -3.70 -0.78
C GLY A 206 -3.80 -4.58 0.46
N THR A 207 -4.87 -4.49 1.25
CA THR A 207 -5.09 -5.33 2.42
C THR A 207 -5.22 -6.81 2.04
N HIS A 208 -6.03 -7.11 1.02
CA HIS A 208 -6.20 -8.48 0.52
C HIS A 208 -4.91 -9.06 -0.06
N LEU A 209 -4.11 -8.23 -0.74
CA LEU A 209 -2.77 -8.63 -1.20
C LEU A 209 -1.86 -8.96 -0.01
N ILE A 210 -1.81 -8.09 1.00
CA ILE A 210 -1.02 -8.35 2.20
C ILE A 210 -1.42 -9.70 2.82
N ASP A 211 -2.71 -9.97 2.98
CA ASP A 211 -3.19 -11.22 3.59
C ASP A 211 -2.80 -12.44 2.75
N ALA A 212 -2.94 -12.37 1.42
CA ALA A 212 -2.58 -13.45 0.50
C ALA A 212 -1.06 -13.71 0.45
N PHE A 213 -0.26 -12.65 0.47
CA PHE A 213 1.19 -12.73 0.30
C PHE A 213 1.95 -12.89 1.61
N THR A 214 1.38 -12.58 2.77
CA THR A 214 2.04 -12.77 4.09
C THR A 214 2.59 -14.18 4.31
N PRO A 215 1.86 -15.28 4.03
CA PRO A 215 2.42 -16.63 4.18
C PRO A 215 3.52 -16.96 3.16
N ILE A 216 3.69 -16.14 2.11
CA ILE A 216 4.56 -16.38 0.95
C ILE A 216 5.84 -15.53 1.02
N MET A 217 5.70 -14.24 1.31
CA MET A 217 6.74 -13.23 1.30
C MET A 217 7.48 -13.18 2.65
N ASN A 218 8.14 -14.27 3.00
CA ASN A 218 8.98 -14.36 4.19
C ASN A 218 10.27 -15.16 3.90
N HIS A 219 11.30 -14.94 4.72
CA HIS A 219 12.62 -15.54 4.51
C HIS A 219 12.59 -17.08 4.55
N GLU A 220 11.75 -17.67 5.41
CA GLU A 220 11.63 -19.12 5.52
C GLU A 220 11.12 -19.73 4.22
N ARG A 221 10.09 -19.12 3.62
CA ARG A 221 9.47 -19.57 2.39
C ARG A 221 10.39 -19.35 1.19
N VAL A 222 11.06 -18.21 1.09
CA VAL A 222 12.07 -17.95 0.06
C VAL A 222 13.20 -18.98 0.13
N ALA A 223 13.71 -19.27 1.33
CA ALA A 223 14.72 -20.30 1.52
C ALA A 223 14.20 -21.71 1.19
N ALA A 224 12.93 -22.00 1.45
CA ALA A 224 12.30 -23.26 1.05
C ALA A 224 12.27 -23.41 -0.48
N VAL A 225 11.86 -22.37 -1.21
CA VAL A 225 11.85 -22.37 -2.69
C VAL A 225 13.27 -22.53 -3.25
N GLN A 226 14.27 -21.90 -2.65
CA GLN A 226 15.68 -22.10 -3.01
C GLN A 226 16.14 -23.55 -2.78
N ARG A 227 15.74 -24.19 -1.67
CA ARG A 227 16.05 -25.62 -1.44
C ARG A 227 15.37 -26.53 -2.46
N HIS A 228 14.13 -26.25 -2.84
CA HIS A 228 13.43 -26.99 -3.89
C HIS A 228 14.22 -26.95 -5.20
N PHE A 229 14.78 -25.79 -5.54
CA PHE A 229 15.61 -25.63 -6.72
C PHE A 229 16.89 -26.48 -6.68
N VAL A 230 17.54 -26.60 -5.52
CA VAL A 230 18.71 -27.48 -5.35
C VAL A 230 18.39 -28.94 -5.68
N VAL A 231 17.19 -29.42 -5.31
CA VAL A 231 16.73 -30.77 -5.65
C VAL A 231 16.60 -30.95 -7.16
N LEU A 232 16.05 -29.94 -7.86
CA LEU A 232 15.89 -29.98 -9.31
C LEU A 232 17.23 -29.94 -10.05
N VAL A 233 18.17 -29.08 -9.62
CA VAL A 233 19.52 -28.99 -10.20
C VAL A 233 20.27 -30.31 -10.03
N ALA A 234 20.18 -30.90 -8.84
CA ALA A 234 20.79 -32.19 -8.56
C ALA A 234 20.21 -33.31 -9.45
N ALA A 235 18.89 -33.28 -9.70
CA ALA A 235 18.22 -34.24 -10.57
C ALA A 235 18.65 -34.09 -12.03
N GLU A 236 18.66 -32.86 -12.56
CA GLU A 236 19.06 -32.58 -13.94
C GLU A 236 20.49 -33.06 -14.23
N GLY A 237 21.43 -32.76 -13.33
CA GLY A 237 22.82 -33.20 -13.49
C GLY A 237 22.97 -34.72 -13.52
N GLU A 238 22.20 -35.48 -12.73
CA GLU A 238 22.24 -36.95 -12.72
C GLU A 238 21.47 -37.57 -13.91
N LEU A 239 20.41 -36.91 -14.38
CA LEU A 239 19.69 -37.27 -15.59
C LEU A 239 20.61 -37.27 -16.81
N ASP A 240 21.30 -36.14 -17.02
CA ASP A 240 22.11 -35.91 -18.22
C ASP A 240 23.40 -36.74 -18.21
N THR A 241 24.10 -36.80 -17.07
CA THR A 241 25.44 -37.39 -17.02
C THR A 241 25.46 -38.91 -16.86
N GLN A 242 24.43 -39.52 -16.26
CA GLN A 242 24.43 -40.95 -15.91
C GLN A 242 23.18 -41.66 -16.41
N PHE A 243 22.00 -41.24 -15.93
CA PHE A 243 20.76 -41.99 -16.10
C PHE A 243 20.41 -42.26 -17.57
N LEU A 244 20.48 -41.23 -18.43
CA LEU A 244 20.17 -41.40 -19.86
C LEU A 244 21.18 -42.32 -20.57
N GLY A 245 22.46 -42.25 -20.20
CA GLY A 245 23.50 -43.14 -20.74
C GLY A 245 23.24 -44.60 -20.37
N ASP A 246 22.90 -44.86 -19.12
CA ASP A 246 22.55 -46.17 -18.60
C ASP A 246 21.26 -46.73 -19.21
N LEU A 247 20.22 -45.92 -19.31
CA LEU A 247 18.97 -46.31 -19.95
C LEU A 247 19.19 -46.69 -21.42
N ARG A 248 19.90 -45.85 -22.19
CA ARG A 248 20.14 -46.08 -23.62
C ARG A 248 21.02 -47.31 -23.88
N ARG A 249 21.91 -47.68 -22.94
CA ARG A 249 22.68 -48.93 -23.02
C ARG A 249 21.81 -50.18 -22.97
N HIS A 250 20.73 -50.15 -22.19
CA HIS A 250 19.84 -51.30 -22.01
C HIS A 250 18.65 -51.28 -22.97
N GLN A 251 18.11 -50.10 -23.26
CA GLN A 251 16.99 -49.88 -24.18
C GLN A 251 17.20 -48.61 -25.02
N PRO A 252 17.90 -48.70 -26.17
CA PRO A 252 18.27 -47.54 -26.98
C PRO A 252 17.06 -46.80 -27.56
N ASP A 253 15.97 -47.51 -27.87
CA ASP A 253 14.75 -46.95 -28.50
C ASP A 253 13.68 -46.50 -27.49
N ARG A 254 13.97 -46.55 -26.18
CA ARG A 254 13.01 -46.17 -25.14
C ARG A 254 12.83 -44.66 -25.12
N ALA A 255 11.64 -44.18 -25.50
CA ALA A 255 11.28 -42.77 -25.40
C ALA A 255 11.11 -42.33 -23.93
N VAL A 256 11.65 -41.15 -23.61
CA VAL A 256 11.52 -40.46 -22.32
C VAL A 256 11.19 -38.98 -22.54
N PRO A 257 10.04 -38.68 -23.17
CA PRO A 257 9.70 -37.34 -23.65
C PRO A 257 9.63 -36.29 -22.53
N GLY A 258 9.28 -36.67 -21.31
CA GLY A 258 9.28 -35.79 -20.14
C GLY A 258 10.70 -35.41 -19.71
N VAL A 259 11.63 -36.38 -19.69
CA VAL A 259 13.05 -36.10 -19.41
C VAL A 259 13.64 -35.22 -20.51
N ASP A 260 13.38 -35.54 -21.78
CA ASP A 260 13.87 -34.76 -22.92
C ASP A 260 13.35 -33.31 -22.86
N ALA A 261 12.06 -33.11 -22.54
CA ALA A 261 11.47 -31.79 -22.37
C ALA A 261 12.07 -31.04 -21.17
N PHE A 262 12.29 -31.71 -20.03
CA PHE A 262 12.89 -31.10 -18.85
C PHE A 262 14.32 -30.62 -19.11
N VAL A 263 15.17 -31.45 -19.73
CA VAL A 263 16.53 -31.06 -20.10
C VAL A 263 16.52 -29.91 -21.12
N ALA A 264 15.65 -29.96 -22.13
CA ALA A 264 15.55 -28.91 -23.15
C ALA A 264 15.08 -27.56 -22.57
N GLN A 265 14.17 -27.58 -21.59
CA GLN A 265 13.61 -26.38 -20.95
C GLN A 265 14.37 -25.96 -19.68
N TRP A 266 15.42 -26.68 -19.30
CA TRP A 266 16.14 -26.44 -18.05
C TRP A 266 16.68 -25.00 -17.95
N GLN A 267 17.40 -24.55 -18.97
CA GLN A 267 18.00 -23.21 -18.97
C GLN A 267 16.97 -22.06 -18.85
N PRO A 268 15.90 -21.99 -19.67
CA PRO A 268 14.90 -20.94 -19.48
C PRO A 268 14.17 -21.06 -18.14
N MET A 269 13.78 -22.27 -17.73
CA MET A 269 13.10 -22.52 -16.45
C MET A 269 13.93 -22.02 -15.26
N THR A 270 15.23 -22.33 -15.25
CA THR A 270 16.14 -21.92 -14.18
C THR A 270 16.36 -20.41 -14.14
N ALA A 271 16.49 -19.76 -15.30
CA ALA A 271 16.62 -18.31 -15.38
C ALA A 271 15.38 -17.59 -14.81
N ASP A 272 14.19 -18.05 -15.18
CA ASP A 272 12.92 -17.44 -14.75
C ASP A 272 12.67 -17.65 -13.25
N PHE A 273 12.93 -18.85 -12.73
CA PHE A 273 12.86 -19.10 -11.29
C PHE A 273 13.89 -18.29 -10.50
N ALA A 274 15.13 -18.21 -10.98
CA ALA A 274 16.17 -17.42 -10.32
C ALA A 274 15.80 -15.93 -10.27
N SER A 275 15.23 -15.40 -11.35
CA SER A 275 14.73 -14.03 -11.43
C SER A 275 13.61 -13.77 -10.41
N LEU A 276 12.61 -14.65 -10.36
CA LEU A 276 11.51 -14.56 -9.40
C LEU A 276 12.00 -14.65 -7.95
N ILE A 277 12.87 -15.63 -7.64
CA ILE A 277 13.43 -15.82 -6.30
C ILE A 277 14.27 -14.61 -5.90
N GLY A 278 15.04 -14.03 -6.83
CA GLY A 278 15.80 -12.80 -6.60
C GLY A 278 14.89 -11.65 -6.18
N VAL A 279 13.84 -11.38 -6.96
CA VAL A 279 12.86 -10.34 -6.62
C VAL A 279 12.16 -10.62 -5.29
N MET A 280 11.80 -11.87 -4.99
CA MET A 280 11.24 -12.24 -3.69
C MET A 280 12.22 -11.96 -2.55
N ALA A 281 13.47 -12.41 -2.67
CA ALA A 281 14.51 -12.25 -1.67
C ALA A 281 14.79 -10.77 -1.37
N ASP A 282 14.94 -9.95 -2.41
CA ASP A 282 15.26 -8.52 -2.29
C ASP A 282 14.10 -7.71 -1.69
N ASN A 283 12.86 -8.24 -1.75
CA ASN A 283 11.66 -7.52 -1.30
C ASN A 283 10.99 -8.07 -0.04
N VAL A 284 11.53 -9.09 0.63
CA VAL A 284 10.94 -9.58 1.90
C VAL A 284 10.83 -8.44 2.93
N ASP A 285 11.89 -7.64 3.07
CA ASP A 285 11.89 -6.50 4.00
C ASP A 285 10.94 -5.38 3.55
N ASN A 286 10.88 -5.11 2.24
CA ASN A 286 9.96 -4.14 1.67
C ASN A 286 8.50 -4.54 1.89
N PHE A 287 8.19 -5.83 1.72
CA PHE A 287 6.87 -6.37 2.04
C PHE A 287 6.53 -6.20 3.53
N GLY A 288 7.46 -6.54 4.43
CA GLY A 288 7.29 -6.33 5.88
C GLY A 288 7.03 -4.87 6.26
N ARG A 289 7.68 -3.93 5.57
CA ARG A 289 7.42 -2.48 5.73
C ARG A 289 6.00 -2.07 5.32
N VAL A 290 5.48 -2.64 4.24
CA VAL A 290 4.09 -2.40 3.77
C VAL A 290 3.09 -3.02 4.74
N VAL A 291 3.32 -4.24 5.21
CA VAL A 291 2.51 -4.88 6.27
C VAL A 291 2.45 -4.02 7.53
N ALA A 292 3.60 -3.46 7.94
CA ALA A 292 3.66 -2.58 9.11
C ALA A 292 2.86 -1.29 8.90
N LEU A 293 2.79 -0.77 7.67
CA LEU A 293 1.99 0.40 7.33
C LEU A 293 0.48 0.09 7.43
N ASP A 294 0.05 -1.04 6.89
CA ASP A 294 -1.35 -1.48 6.98
C ASP A 294 -1.78 -1.73 8.43
N ARG A 295 -0.90 -2.31 9.25
CA ARG A 295 -1.18 -2.60 10.66
C ARG A 295 -1.01 -1.42 11.62
N LEU A 296 -0.62 -0.23 11.15
CA LEU A 296 -0.43 0.96 12.01
C LEU A 296 -1.67 1.26 12.86
N THR A 297 -2.86 1.12 12.30
CA THR A 297 -4.11 1.39 13.00
C THR A 297 -4.74 0.17 13.67
N ALA A 298 -4.08 -0.99 13.64
CA ALA A 298 -4.59 -2.20 14.28
C ALA A 298 -4.95 -2.03 15.77
N PRO A 299 -4.22 -1.24 16.60
CA PRO A 299 -4.62 -0.95 17.98
C PRO A 299 -5.97 -0.24 18.11
N LEU A 300 -6.44 0.43 17.05
CA LEU A 300 -7.73 1.11 16.99
C LEU A 300 -8.85 0.21 16.45
N GLY A 301 -8.55 -1.04 16.11
CA GLY A 301 -9.53 -2.03 15.64
C GLY A 301 -9.78 -2.04 14.12
N PHE A 302 -8.97 -1.33 13.34
CA PHE A 302 -9.09 -1.30 11.87
C PHE A 302 -7.73 -1.26 11.16
N ARG A 303 -7.68 -1.60 9.88
CA ARG A 303 -6.46 -1.59 9.06
C ARG A 303 -6.35 -0.30 8.24
N SER A 304 -5.13 0.17 8.03
CA SER A 304 -4.90 1.49 7.42
C SER A 304 -5.37 1.52 5.97
N PHE A 305 -5.19 0.44 5.21
CA PHE A 305 -5.56 0.39 3.80
C PHE A 305 -7.07 0.33 3.57
N ASP A 306 -7.81 -0.30 4.47
CA ASP A 306 -9.28 -0.35 4.41
C ASP A 306 -9.93 1.04 4.58
N TYR A 307 -9.23 1.96 5.27
CA TYR A 307 -9.73 3.31 5.58
C TYR A 307 -8.87 4.43 4.99
N PHE A 308 -7.99 4.11 4.04
CA PHE A 308 -6.93 5.02 3.62
C PHE A 308 -7.45 6.37 3.11
N GLY A 309 -8.54 6.37 2.34
CA GLY A 309 -9.18 7.60 1.85
C GLY A 309 -9.67 8.55 2.96
N TRP A 310 -10.03 8.02 4.13
CA TRP A 310 -10.50 8.82 5.27
C TRP A 310 -9.38 9.65 5.90
N PHE A 311 -8.12 9.20 5.82
CA PHE A 311 -6.98 9.97 6.32
C PHE A 311 -6.74 11.27 5.55
N PHE A 312 -7.26 11.37 4.32
CA PHE A 312 -7.24 12.59 3.53
C PHE A 312 -8.52 13.40 3.71
N LEU A 313 -9.67 12.73 3.62
CA LEU A 313 -10.98 13.38 3.64
C LEU A 313 -11.27 14.09 4.97
N VAL A 314 -11.06 13.43 6.11
CA VAL A 314 -11.41 14.01 7.43
C VAL A 314 -10.59 15.28 7.71
N PRO A 315 -9.25 15.28 7.59
CA PRO A 315 -8.47 16.50 7.72
C PRO A 315 -8.86 17.57 6.70
N GLY A 316 -9.09 17.20 5.44
CA GLY A 316 -9.51 18.14 4.39
C GLY A 316 -10.81 18.87 4.75
N VAL A 317 -11.83 18.15 5.21
CA VAL A 317 -13.11 18.74 5.63
C VAL A 317 -12.95 19.63 6.86
N LEU A 318 -12.16 19.20 7.85
CA LEU A 318 -11.88 20.01 9.05
C LEU A 318 -11.13 21.30 8.69
N ALA A 319 -10.16 21.24 7.78
CA ALA A 319 -9.43 22.41 7.28
C ALA A 319 -10.36 23.38 6.53
N ALA A 320 -11.23 22.86 5.66
CA ALA A 320 -12.21 23.68 4.95
C ALA A 320 -13.18 24.36 5.91
N ALA A 321 -13.72 23.61 6.89
CA ALA A 321 -14.63 24.15 7.90
C ALA A 321 -13.96 25.27 8.72
N ALA A 322 -12.72 25.06 9.17
CA ALA A 322 -11.96 26.08 9.89
C ALA A 322 -11.64 27.31 9.02
N ALA A 323 -11.37 27.13 7.73
CA ALA A 323 -11.10 28.24 6.82
C ALA A 323 -12.36 29.06 6.49
N ILE A 324 -13.52 28.41 6.41
CA ILE A 324 -14.82 29.01 6.08
C ILE A 324 -15.52 29.60 7.32
N ASP A 325 -15.18 29.20 8.55
CA ASP A 325 -15.83 29.73 9.76
C ASP A 325 -15.47 31.21 9.99
N VAL A 326 -16.21 32.08 9.31
CA VAL A 326 -16.16 33.55 9.42
C VAL A 326 -16.88 34.03 10.68
N LYS A 327 -17.80 33.22 11.24
CA LYS A 327 -18.76 33.64 12.28
C LYS A 327 -18.44 33.10 13.68
N GLY A 328 -17.48 32.18 13.82
CA GLY A 328 -17.15 31.56 15.11
C GLY A 328 -18.27 30.64 15.61
N VAL A 329 -18.95 29.93 14.70
CA VAL A 329 -20.09 29.06 15.02
C VAL A 329 -19.63 27.81 15.77
N LEU A 330 -18.39 27.35 15.54
CA LEU A 330 -17.72 26.40 16.43
C LEU A 330 -17.23 27.11 17.71
N ARG A 331 -18.17 27.63 18.50
CA ARG A 331 -17.89 27.98 19.89
C ARG A 331 -17.67 26.69 20.67
N TRP A 332 -16.42 26.41 21.03
CA TRP A 332 -16.12 25.46 22.10
C TRP A 332 -16.95 25.86 23.33
N PRO A 333 -17.59 24.93 24.06
CA PRO A 333 -18.30 25.26 25.29
C PRO A 333 -17.27 25.69 26.35
N GLY A 334 -16.97 26.99 26.36
CA GLY A 334 -16.11 27.64 27.34
C GLY A 334 -16.92 27.98 28.59
N LYS A 335 -16.39 27.52 29.73
CA LYS A 335 -16.82 27.80 31.09
C LYS A 335 -17.19 29.28 31.28
N ARG A 336 -18.35 29.49 31.91
CA ARG A 336 -18.79 30.79 32.44
C ARG A 336 -17.87 31.25 33.57
#